data_AF-X1B261-F1
#
_entry.id   AF-X1B261-F1
#
_cell.length_a   1.000
_cell.length_b   1.000
_cell.length_c   1.000
_cell.angle_alpha   90.00
_cell.angle_beta   90.00
_cell.angle_gamma   90.00
#
_symmetry.space_group_name_H-M   'P 1'
#
loop_
_entity.id
_entity.type
_entity.pdbx_description
1 polymer ?
#
loop_
_entity_poly.entity_id
_entity_poly.type
_entity_poly.pdbx_seq_one_letter_code
_entity_poly.pdbx_strand_id
1 'polypeptide(L)' 'MGSRLHFTAKELDIIEGFSDGTFQPDRAATRAEAVVFIVKTKEYDLGGAGICTPGDPSTYPFPDVPCDHWAK' A
#
# COMPACT_ATOMS: atom_id res chain seq x y z
N MET A 1 13.48 -3.24 -28.38
CA MET A 1 12.53 -2.61 -27.45
C MET A 1 11.90 -3.70 -26.61
N GLY A 2 12.52 -4.05 -25.48
CA GLY A 2 12.07 -5.19 -24.67
C GLY A 2 12.46 -4.99 -23.22
N SER A 3 11.50 -5.23 -22.33
CA SER A 3 11.70 -5.48 -20.90
C SER A 3 12.35 -4.35 -20.09
N ARG A 4 11.63 -3.24 -19.91
CA ARG A 4 11.98 -2.22 -18.89
C ARG A 4 10.95 -2.11 -17.76
N LEU A 5 9.95 -3.01 -17.68
CA LEU A 5 8.87 -2.87 -16.70
C LEU A 5 9.15 -3.56 -15.35
N HIS A 6 10.01 -4.59 -15.31
CA HIS A 6 10.29 -5.32 -14.07
C HIS A 6 11.10 -4.52 -13.04
N PHE A 7 11.93 -3.58 -13.50
CA PHE A 7 12.77 -2.75 -12.62
C PHE A 7 12.12 -1.41 -12.28
N THR A 8 11.35 -0.82 -13.20
CA THR A 8 10.78 0.53 -13.03
C THR A 8 9.84 0.65 -11.84
N ALA A 9 8.99 -0.35 -11.58
CA ALA A 9 8.05 -0.25 -10.45
C ALA A 9 8.77 -0.34 -9.08
N LYS A 10 9.89 -1.05 -9.00
CA LYS A 10 10.74 -1.08 -7.79
C LYS A 10 11.59 0.17 -7.65
N GLU A 11 12.16 0.66 -8.76
CA GLU A 11 12.94 1.92 -8.80
C GLU A 11 12.08 3.15 -8.45
N LEU A 12 10.78 3.09 -8.72
CA LEU A 12 9.79 4.12 -8.38
C LEU A 12 9.15 3.91 -7.00
N ASP A 13 9.64 2.96 -6.19
CA ASP A 13 9.09 2.59 -4.87
C ASP A 13 7.59 2.22 -4.88
N ILE A 14 7.07 1.78 -6.03
CA ILE A 14 5.66 1.41 -6.19
C ILE A 14 5.38 0.03 -5.58
N ILE A 15 6.37 -0.87 -5.63
CA ILE A 15 6.28 -2.23 -5.11
C ILE A 15 7.50 -2.62 -4.29
N GLU A 16 7.24 -3.27 -3.17
CA GLU A 16 8.25 -4.00 -2.39
C GLU A 16 7.99 -5.50 -2.49
N GLY A 17 9.06 -6.29 -2.40
CA GLY A 17 8.95 -7.74 -2.25
C GLY A 17 8.62 -8.13 -0.82
N PHE A 18 8.29 -9.40 -0.62
CA PHE A 18 8.12 -9.98 0.70
C PHE A 18 9.45 -10.08 1.44
N SER A 19 9.38 -10.28 2.76
CA SER A 19 10.55 -10.40 3.65
C SER A 19 11.48 -11.57 3.29
N ASP A 20 10.98 -12.54 2.52
CA ASP A 20 11.76 -13.66 1.99
C ASP A 20 12.56 -13.31 0.70
N GLY A 21 12.47 -12.06 0.24
CA GLY A 21 13.15 -11.55 -0.95
C GLY A 21 12.42 -11.83 -2.26
N THR A 22 11.22 -12.41 -2.23
CA THR A 22 10.43 -12.73 -3.42
C THR A 22 9.38 -11.65 -3.71
N PHE A 23 8.95 -11.51 -4.96
CA PHE A 23 7.83 -10.62 -5.34
C PHE A 23 6.49 -11.36 -5.50
N GLN A 24 6.53 -12.68 -5.78
CA GLN A 24 5.37 -13.56 -5.94
C GLN A 24 4.27 -13.00 -6.89
N PRO A 25 4.57 -12.73 -8.18
CA PRO A 25 3.63 -12.10 -9.10
C PRO A 25 2.36 -12.91 -9.38
N ASP A 26 2.41 -14.25 -9.24
CA ASP A 26 1.29 -15.15 -9.47
C ASP A 26 0.42 -15.36 -8.21
N ARG A 27 0.83 -14.80 -7.06
CA ARG A 27 0.04 -14.86 -5.83
C ARG A 27 -1.13 -13.89 -5.94
N ALA A 28 -2.31 -14.36 -5.53
CA ALA A 28 -3.47 -13.48 -5.40
C ALA A 28 -3.20 -12.39 -4.35
N ALA A 29 -3.29 -11.12 -4.79
CA ALA A 29 -3.14 -9.97 -3.90
C ALA A 29 -4.35 -9.86 -2.96
N THR A 30 -4.08 -9.48 -1.72
CA THR A 30 -5.11 -9.05 -0.78
C THR A 30 -5.64 -7.66 -1.15
N ARG A 31 -6.82 -7.31 -0.65
CA ARG A 31 -7.41 -5.98 -0.86
C ARG A 31 -6.47 -4.85 -0.40
N ALA A 32 -5.80 -5.04 0.73
CA ALA A 32 -4.86 -4.06 1.29
C ALA A 32 -3.65 -3.86 0.36
N GLU A 33 -3.02 -4.95 -0.10
CA GLU A 33 -1.88 -4.90 -1.03
C GLU A 33 -2.26 -4.23 -2.36
N ALA A 34 -3.47 -4.51 -2.89
CA ALA A 34 -3.96 -3.88 -4.11
C ALA A 34 -4.16 -2.37 -3.98
N VAL A 35 -4.68 -1.90 -2.84
CA VAL A 35 -4.87 -0.47 -2.57
C VAL A 35 -3.52 0.25 -2.48
N VAL A 36 -2.54 -0.32 -1.76
CA VAL A 36 -1.19 0.26 -1.66
C VAL A 36 -0.56 0.41 -3.05
N PHE A 37 -0.71 -0.59 -3.91
CA PHE A 37 -0.20 -0.52 -5.29
C PHE A 37 -0.82 0.64 -6.09
N ILE A 38 -2.14 0.83 -5.99
CA ILE A 38 -2.86 1.91 -6.70
C ILE A 38 -2.44 3.28 -6.17
N VAL A 39 -2.38 3.43 -4.84
CA VAL A 39 -2.00 4.68 -4.16
C VAL A 39 -0.61 5.11 -4.60
N LYS A 40 0.37 4.20 -4.52
CA LYS A 40 1.76 4.48 -4.90
C LYS A 40 1.90 4.76 -6.40
N THR A 41 1.21 4.02 -7.26
CA THR A 41 1.30 4.20 -8.72
C THR A 41 0.72 5.54 -9.19
N LYS A 42 -0.31 6.04 -8.50
CA LYS A 42 -1.00 7.28 -8.87
C LYS A 42 -0.46 8.52 -8.15
N GLU A 43 0.56 8.35 -7.30
CA GLU A 43 1.09 9.40 -6.42
C GLU A 43 -0.04 10.11 -5.67
N TYR A 44 -1.02 9.34 -5.19
CA TYR A 44 -2.07 9.92 -4.39
C TYR A 44 -1.45 10.47 -3.10
N ASP A 45 -1.46 11.78 -2.95
CA ASP A 45 -1.22 12.41 -1.67
C ASP A 45 -2.41 12.09 -0.77
N LEU A 46 -2.23 11.05 0.05
CA LEU A 46 -3.23 10.63 1.02
C LEU A 46 -3.34 11.60 2.21
N GLY A 47 -2.66 12.76 2.16
CA GLY A 47 -2.75 13.76 3.22
C GLY A 47 -2.36 13.15 4.56
N GLY A 48 -1.20 12.49 4.60
CA GLY A 48 -0.62 11.93 5.82
C GLY A 48 -1.57 11.14 6.71
N ALA A 49 -2.47 10.31 6.14
CA ALA A 49 -3.34 9.35 6.84
C ALA A 49 -3.63 9.69 8.32
N GLY A 50 -4.14 10.90 8.57
CA GLY A 50 -4.61 11.39 9.88
C GLY A 50 -6.00 10.84 10.20
N ILE A 51 -6.22 9.57 9.86
CA ILE A 51 -7.51 8.86 9.93
C ILE A 51 -7.72 8.27 11.32
N CYS A 52 -6.74 8.37 12.21
CA CYS A 52 -6.86 7.92 13.59
C CYS A 52 -6.16 8.90 14.50
N THR A 53 -6.96 9.63 15.28
CA THR A 53 -6.46 10.36 16.44
C THR A 53 -6.72 9.48 17.66
N PRO A 54 -5.69 9.07 18.44
CA PRO A 54 -5.91 8.30 19.65
C PRO A 54 -6.87 9.04 20.59
N GLY A 55 -8.02 8.43 20.88
CA GLY A 55 -9.06 9.01 21.74
C GLY A 55 -10.20 9.74 21.01
N ASP A 56 -10.21 9.83 19.68
CA ASP A 56 -11.33 10.40 18.92
C ASP A 56 -11.92 9.39 17.89
N PRO A 57 -13.02 8.71 18.23
CA PRO A 57 -13.67 7.73 17.35
C PRO A 57 -14.37 8.38 16.14
N SER A 58 -14.59 9.70 16.13
CA SER A 58 -15.19 10.40 14.98
C SER A 58 -14.21 10.58 13.82
N THR A 59 -12.91 10.45 14.09
CA THR A 59 -11.88 10.46 13.05
C THR A 59 -11.72 9.12 12.35
N TYR A 60 -12.39 8.06 12.85
CA TYR A 60 -12.19 6.66 12.46
C TYR A 60 -13.31 6.12 11.53
N PRO A 61 -13.16 6.21 10.20
CA PRO A 61 -14.20 5.81 9.25
C PRO A 61 -14.39 4.29 9.14
N PHE A 62 -13.40 3.48 9.55
CA PHE A 62 -13.41 2.02 9.42
C PHE A 62 -13.23 1.34 10.78
N PRO A 63 -14.31 0.91 11.45
CA PRO A 63 -14.23 0.31 12.80
C PRO A 63 -13.54 -1.06 12.84
N ASP A 64 -13.38 -1.72 11.70
CA ASP A 64 -12.81 -3.06 11.52
C ASP A 64 -11.31 -3.07 11.15
N VAL A 65 -10.76 -1.92 10.76
CA VAL A 65 -9.32 -1.75 10.51
C VAL A 65 -8.73 -1.11 11.76
N PRO A 66 -7.68 -1.64 12.42
CA PRO A 66 -7.08 -0.97 13.58
C PRO A 66 -6.21 0.26 13.22
N CYS A 67 -6.04 1.22 14.14
CA CYS A 67 -5.31 2.48 13.87
C CYS A 67 -3.83 2.27 13.47
N ASP A 68 -3.26 1.16 13.92
CA ASP A 68 -1.89 0.73 13.64
C ASP A 68 -1.80 -0.22 12.44
N HIS A 69 -2.86 -0.30 11.61
CA HIS A 69 -2.83 -1.10 10.39
C HIS A 69 -1.86 -0.47 9.36
N TRP A 70 -1.07 -1.32 8.72
CA TRP A 70 0.02 -0.92 7.83
C TRP A 70 -0.45 -0.33 6.49
N ALA A 71 -1.66 -0.63 6.03
CA ALA A 71 -2.22 -0.21 4.75
C ALA A 71 -3.28 0.90 4.88
N LYS A 72 -3.05 1.86 5.79
CA LYS A 72 -3.92 3.02 6.01
C LYS A 72 -3.61 4.19 5.07
#